data_AF-A0A3D3GNG2-F1
#
_entry.id   AF-A0A3D3GNG2-F1
#
_cell.length_a   1.000
_cell.length_b   1.000
_cell.length_c   1.000
_cell.angle_alpha   90.00
_cell.angle_beta   90.00
_cell.angle_gamma   90.00
#
_symmetry.space_group_name_H-M   'P 1'
#
loop_
_entity.id
_entity.type
_entity.pdbx_description
1 polymer ?
#
loop_
_entity_poly.entity_id
_entity_poly.type
_entity_poly.pdbx_seq_one_letter_code
_entity_poly.pdbx_strand_id
1 'polypeptide(L)'
;MEAQINFISRFKSPGKNYFFLGIFLASVIWLLSGISVYAEDTVKIKIVAVNPSATQSLKSVVAQYLPPEVGPEDILDSEGFEVKYDSEKRAYLIRKEVELEPRETKTIEVRLKNVWVIEPEQIEEVKTQLKNSMEALSRTKFSETGRLLFEKANEVLAQIEENQTKQVGVMQRIELYRFNIKQLEDLQQNAISLEAMRRLEEEKKTGVREIKYVITAENPASEEKTLTVRSELPRDIQAKDVLEKGDFALVFDNAKLVFALEKEDVLAPKETKKYQVVLRDVWHISPAEIDFLKGEAEKIVPLFKKSPYEAFALKQGDLINKNLNDITLLQAEVASSAALEDRMRAHVLNSQREKFVKRKIKELQDLLSEVKLKPTEEDLASQIQQLVKKIADINKLVIMAMGMDPKKPIIWLLFFGIIGFLALITIVFYAAWLKKLQENKWVQPKGKAESKPDAEQGAPKT
;
A
#
# COMPACT_ATOMS: atom_id res chain seq x y z
N MET A 1 72.63 -36.03 29.85
CA MET A 1 71.83 -36.61 30.93
C MET A 1 70.84 -35.55 31.37
N GLU A 2 69.54 -35.84 31.15
CA GLU A 2 68.33 -35.47 31.93
C GLU A 2 68.20 -34.07 32.58
N ALA A 3 67.06 -33.38 32.66
CA ALA A 3 65.70 -33.54 32.14
C ALA A 3 64.93 -32.20 32.36
N GLN A 4 64.03 -31.91 31.43
CA GLN A 4 62.76 -31.17 31.46
C GLN A 4 62.17 -30.51 32.75
N ILE A 5 61.53 -29.32 32.54
CA ILE A 5 60.16 -28.85 32.96
C ILE A 5 60.02 -27.46 33.66
N ASN A 6 59.19 -26.59 33.02
CA ASN A 6 58.33 -25.47 33.52
C ASN A 6 58.96 -24.18 34.10
N PHE A 7 58.40 -22.95 34.04
CA PHE A 7 57.04 -22.45 33.79
C PHE A 7 57.09 -20.95 33.39
N ILE A 8 56.15 -20.50 32.56
CA ILE A 8 56.04 -19.15 31.97
C ILE A 8 55.55 -18.10 32.98
N SER A 9 56.11 -16.89 32.88
CA SER A 9 55.78 -15.70 33.67
C SER A 9 54.59 -14.88 33.12
N ARG A 10 53.67 -14.58 34.05
CA ARG A 10 52.72 -13.45 34.19
C ARG A 10 52.53 -12.43 33.05
N PHE A 11 51.26 -12.21 32.69
CA PHE A 11 50.66 -10.87 32.62
C PHE A 11 49.26 -10.87 33.25
N LYS A 12 48.97 -9.83 34.05
CA LYS A 12 47.77 -9.62 34.87
C LYS A 12 46.96 -8.48 34.24
N SER A 13 45.65 -8.63 34.04
CA SER A 13 44.74 -7.53 33.64
C SER A 13 43.42 -7.60 34.41
N PRO A 14 42.85 -6.46 34.87
CA PRO A 14 41.67 -6.41 35.72
C PRO A 14 40.40 -6.39 34.87
N GLY A 15 39.84 -7.57 34.58
CA GLY A 15 38.54 -7.70 33.94
C GLY A 15 37.62 -8.54 34.82
N LYS A 16 36.49 -7.96 35.24
CA LYS A 16 35.24 -8.72 35.50
C LYS A 16 34.00 -7.85 35.82
N ASN A 17 34.14 -6.61 36.31
CA ASN A 17 32.95 -5.85 36.74
C ASN A 17 32.28 -4.97 35.67
N TYR A 18 32.95 -4.65 34.55
CA TYR A 18 32.36 -3.85 33.45
C TYR A 18 31.71 -4.70 32.34
N PHE A 19 32.03 -6.00 32.29
CA PHE A 19 31.48 -6.91 31.28
C PHE A 19 30.02 -7.27 31.60
N PHE A 20 29.69 -7.48 32.88
CA PHE A 20 28.33 -7.76 33.32
C PHE A 20 27.41 -6.54 33.26
N LEU A 21 27.94 -5.32 33.48
CA LEU A 21 27.14 -4.09 33.39
C LEU A 21 26.74 -3.77 31.94
N GLY A 22 27.61 -4.05 30.96
CA GLY A 22 27.30 -3.90 29.53
C GLY A 22 26.27 -4.89 29.01
N ILE A 23 26.28 -6.13 29.51
CA ILE A 23 25.30 -7.17 29.15
C ILE A 23 23.92 -6.88 29.78
N PHE A 24 23.90 -6.30 30.98
CA PHE A 24 22.64 -5.88 31.62
C PHE A 24 22.00 -4.67 30.93
N LEU A 25 22.80 -3.68 30.49
CA LEU A 25 22.31 -2.53 29.72
C LEU A 25 21.86 -2.90 28.30
N ALA A 26 22.54 -3.83 27.63
CA ALA A 26 22.14 -4.30 26.30
C ALA A 26 20.86 -5.14 26.32
N SER A 27 20.60 -5.89 27.41
CA SER A 27 19.37 -6.67 27.56
C SER A 27 18.14 -5.80 27.89
N VAL A 28 18.31 -4.69 28.61
CA VAL A 28 17.23 -3.72 28.85
C VAL A 28 16.84 -2.97 27.56
N ILE A 29 17.80 -2.67 26.68
CA ILE A 29 17.56 -2.02 25.37
C ILE A 29 16.90 -2.97 24.37
N TRP A 30 17.21 -4.27 24.45
CA TRP A 30 16.52 -5.29 23.63
C TRP A 30 15.09 -5.58 24.14
N LEU A 31 14.84 -5.48 25.45
CA LEU A 31 13.49 -5.59 26.04
C LEU A 31 12.59 -4.39 25.75
N LEU A 32 13.15 -3.21 25.45
CA LEU A 32 12.40 -2.00 25.08
C LEU A 32 12.15 -1.86 23.57
N SER A 33 12.76 -2.70 22.73
CA SER A 33 12.62 -2.64 21.26
C SER A 33 11.45 -3.45 20.71
N GLY A 34 10.68 -4.12 21.58
CA GLY A 34 9.49 -4.92 21.24
C GLY A 34 8.16 -4.17 21.38
N ILE A 35 8.17 -2.85 21.54
CA ILE A 35 6.93 -2.07 21.46
C ILE A 35 6.63 -1.88 19.97
N SER A 36 5.98 -2.87 19.37
CA SER A 36 5.12 -2.60 18.23
C SER A 36 4.14 -1.52 18.70
N VAL A 37 4.26 -0.31 18.14
CA VAL A 37 3.26 0.73 18.28
C VAL A 37 2.06 0.26 17.46
N TYR A 38 1.30 -0.69 18.01
CA TYR A 38 -0.04 -0.95 17.54
C TYR A 38 -0.84 0.33 17.75
N ALA A 39 -1.66 0.69 16.76
CA ALA A 39 -2.68 1.70 16.96
C ALA A 39 -3.47 1.35 18.23
N GLU A 40 -3.89 2.34 19.01
CA GLU A 40 -4.71 2.06 20.20
C GLU A 40 -5.90 1.17 19.77
N ASP A 41 -6.02 -0.03 20.34
CA ASP A 41 -7.14 -0.95 20.05
C ASP A 41 -8.50 -0.37 20.45
N THR A 42 -8.47 0.68 21.28
CA THR A 42 -9.65 1.34 21.83
C THR A 42 -9.54 2.85 21.66
N VAL A 43 -10.65 3.47 21.25
CA VAL A 43 -10.78 4.91 21.08
C VAL A 43 -11.86 5.45 22.02
N LYS A 44 -11.63 6.65 22.56
CA LYS A 44 -12.57 7.32 23.47
C LYS A 44 -13.21 8.54 22.83
N ILE A 45 -14.53 8.53 22.68
CA ILE A 45 -15.29 9.72 22.27
C ILE A 45 -15.74 10.46 23.54
N LYS A 46 -15.28 11.70 23.68
CA LYS A 46 -15.67 12.58 24.80
C LYS A 46 -16.89 13.40 24.41
N ILE A 47 -17.95 13.24 25.17
CA ILE A 47 -19.21 13.97 25.01
C ILE A 47 -19.34 14.94 26.19
N VAL A 48 -19.41 16.23 25.90
CA VAL A 48 -19.46 17.28 26.93
C VAL A 48 -20.87 17.83 27.02
N ALA A 49 -21.47 17.72 28.20
CA ALA A 49 -22.76 18.34 28.53
C ALA A 49 -22.52 19.45 29.56
N VAL A 50 -23.08 20.63 29.29
CA VAL A 50 -22.88 21.83 30.13
C VAL A 50 -24.24 22.38 30.57
N ASN A 51 -24.37 22.68 31.86
CA ASN A 51 -25.49 23.49 32.35
C ASN A 51 -25.08 24.97 32.36
N PRO A 52 -25.63 25.81 31.46
CA PRO A 52 -25.31 27.23 31.45
C PRO A 52 -25.97 28.03 32.59
N SER A 53 -26.95 27.44 33.29
CA SER A 53 -27.67 28.12 34.37
C SER A 53 -26.80 28.28 35.61
N ALA A 54 -26.83 29.47 36.21
CA ALA A 54 -26.12 29.77 37.45
C ALA A 54 -26.91 29.38 38.71
N THR A 55 -28.18 29.00 38.57
CA THR A 55 -29.12 28.90 39.70
C THR A 55 -30.05 27.70 39.66
N GLN A 56 -30.21 27.03 38.52
CA GLN A 56 -31.15 25.90 38.36
C GLN A 56 -30.43 24.66 37.84
N SER A 57 -30.77 23.49 38.39
CA SER A 57 -30.40 22.21 37.80
C SER A 57 -31.20 21.96 36.53
N LEU A 58 -30.60 21.27 35.56
CA LEU A 58 -31.17 21.01 34.25
C LEU A 58 -31.11 19.51 33.93
N LYS A 59 -32.25 18.94 33.54
CA LYS A 59 -32.31 17.62 32.89
C LYS A 59 -32.16 17.81 31.39
N SER A 60 -31.01 17.41 30.86
CA SER A 60 -30.66 17.55 29.45
C SER A 60 -30.60 16.19 28.77
N VAL A 61 -31.16 16.11 27.56
CA VAL A 61 -31.01 14.94 26.68
C VAL A 61 -29.75 15.14 25.85
N VAL A 62 -28.76 14.27 26.04
CA VAL A 62 -27.56 14.21 25.21
C VAL A 62 -27.80 13.19 24.11
N ALA A 63 -27.68 13.61 22.85
CA ALA A 63 -27.86 12.76 21.69
C ALA A 63 -26.75 13.04 20.65
N GLN A 64 -26.07 12.00 20.18
CA GLN A 64 -24.99 12.13 19.21
C GLN A 64 -24.95 10.92 18.27
N TYR A 65 -24.71 11.16 16.99
CA TYR A 65 -24.46 10.08 16.05
C TYR A 65 -23.01 9.62 16.14
N LEU A 66 -22.81 8.31 16.21
CA LEU A 66 -21.51 7.69 16.01
C LEU A 66 -21.15 7.71 14.52
N PRO A 67 -19.86 7.70 14.16
CA PRO A 67 -19.44 7.57 12.78
C PRO A 67 -20.04 6.30 12.14
N PRO A 68 -20.46 6.35 10.86
CA PRO A 68 -21.12 5.24 10.18
C PRO A 68 -20.26 3.98 10.04
N GLU A 69 -18.94 4.10 10.22
CA GLU A 69 -18.00 2.97 10.22
C GLU A 69 -18.10 2.12 11.48
N VAL A 70 -18.75 2.60 12.54
CA VAL A 70 -18.86 1.92 13.85
C VAL A 70 -20.06 0.97 13.84
N GLY A 71 -19.79 -0.32 14.04
CA GLY A 71 -20.80 -1.35 14.28
C GLY A 71 -21.25 -1.43 15.75
N PRO A 72 -22.34 -2.15 16.04
CA PRO A 72 -22.81 -2.36 17.40
C PRO A 72 -21.81 -3.16 18.25
N GLU A 73 -21.07 -4.08 17.63
CA GLU A 73 -19.98 -4.87 18.25
C GLU A 73 -18.74 -4.04 18.61
N ASP A 74 -18.60 -2.85 18.01
CA ASP A 74 -17.46 -1.97 18.27
C ASP A 74 -17.69 -1.07 19.48
N ILE A 75 -18.91 -1.04 20.04
CA ILE A 75 -19.22 -0.26 21.25
C ILE A 75 -18.86 -1.09 22.48
N LEU A 76 -17.65 -0.86 23.00
CA LEU A 76 -17.13 -1.60 24.15
C LEU A 76 -17.77 -1.15 25.47
N ASP A 77 -18.05 0.15 25.59
CA ASP A 77 -18.73 0.73 26.75
C ASP A 77 -19.54 1.94 26.33
N SER A 78 -20.87 1.82 26.43
CA SER A 78 -21.79 2.90 26.10
C SER A 78 -22.04 3.85 27.26
N GLU A 79 -21.46 3.64 28.45
CA GLU A 79 -21.67 4.50 29.63
C GLU A 79 -23.17 4.78 29.93
N GLY A 80 -24.03 3.78 29.67
CA GLY A 80 -25.48 3.87 29.88
C GLY A 80 -26.24 4.71 28.85
N PHE A 81 -25.64 5.01 27.69
CA PHE A 81 -26.38 5.52 26.54
C PHE A 81 -27.23 4.41 25.89
N GLU A 82 -28.46 4.76 25.50
CA GLU A 82 -29.27 3.97 24.58
C GLU A 82 -28.68 4.07 23.17
N VAL A 83 -28.47 2.93 22.50
CA VAL A 83 -27.95 2.87 21.13
C VAL A 83 -29.08 2.48 20.19
N LYS A 84 -29.37 3.28 19.17
CA LYS A 84 -30.39 2.99 18.14
C LYS A 84 -29.82 3.19 16.75
N TYR A 85 -30.06 2.22 15.86
CA TYR A 85 -29.67 2.34 14.46
C TYR A 85 -30.65 3.23 13.70
N ASP A 86 -30.12 4.19 12.94
CA ASP A 86 -30.86 5.05 12.02
C ASP A 86 -30.55 4.60 10.58
N SER A 87 -31.54 4.00 9.90
CA SER A 87 -31.37 3.45 8.56
C SER A 87 -31.24 4.52 7.47
N GLU A 88 -31.78 5.72 7.69
CA GLU A 88 -31.65 6.82 6.72
C GLU A 88 -30.23 7.36 6.71
N LYS A 89 -29.64 7.51 7.91
CA LYS A 89 -28.27 8.02 8.08
C LYS A 89 -27.21 6.92 8.10
N ARG A 90 -27.63 5.66 8.11
CA ARG A 90 -26.78 4.46 8.21
C ARG A 90 -25.77 4.55 9.35
N ALA A 91 -26.22 5.03 10.50
CA ALA A 91 -25.36 5.31 11.65
C ALA A 91 -26.11 5.02 12.96
N TYR A 92 -25.36 4.76 14.02
CA TYR A 92 -25.92 4.58 15.36
C TYR A 92 -26.06 5.91 16.09
N LEU A 93 -27.27 6.21 16.59
CA LEU A 93 -27.56 7.31 17.49
C LEU A 93 -27.40 6.82 18.93
N ILE A 94 -26.55 7.47 19.70
CA ILE A 94 -26.46 7.29 21.14
C ILE A 94 -27.25 8.39 21.86
N ARG A 95 -28.10 8.01 22.82
CA ARG A 95 -28.94 8.95 23.58
C ARG A 95 -28.94 8.63 25.09
N LYS A 96 -28.80 9.66 25.94
CA LYS A 96 -28.89 9.55 27.40
C LYS A 96 -29.46 10.82 28.01
N GLU A 97 -30.28 10.66 29.04
CA GLU A 97 -30.71 11.77 29.90
C GLU A 97 -29.70 12.00 31.02
N VAL A 98 -29.31 13.25 31.22
CA VAL A 98 -28.30 13.63 32.20
C VAL A 98 -28.82 14.81 33.01
N GLU A 99 -28.79 14.65 34.33
CA GLU A 99 -29.08 15.74 35.26
C GLU A 99 -27.77 16.46 35.59
N LEU A 100 -27.79 17.79 35.48
CA LEU A 100 -26.64 18.66 35.67
C LEU A 100 -26.98 19.76 36.67
N GLU A 101 -26.14 19.92 37.69
CA GLU A 101 -26.23 20.99 38.68
C GLU A 101 -25.91 22.37 38.07
N PRO A 102 -26.25 23.49 38.73
CA PRO A 102 -25.91 24.83 38.24
C PRO A 102 -24.41 24.96 37.93
N ARG A 103 -24.09 25.42 36.72
CA ARG A 103 -22.73 25.51 36.16
C ARG A 103 -21.94 24.21 36.09
N GLU A 104 -22.57 23.06 36.23
CA GLU A 104 -21.89 21.78 36.08
C GLU A 104 -21.52 21.52 34.62
N THR A 105 -20.30 21.02 34.41
CA THR A 105 -19.85 20.45 33.14
C THR A 105 -19.55 18.98 33.36
N LYS A 106 -20.26 18.10 32.65
CA LYS A 106 -20.09 16.66 32.74
C LYS A 106 -19.54 16.13 31.42
N THR A 107 -18.39 15.48 31.49
CA THR A 107 -17.78 14.79 30.36
C THR A 107 -18.07 13.30 30.48
N ILE A 108 -18.69 12.71 29.46
CA ILE A 108 -18.97 11.27 29.40
C ILE A 108 -18.07 10.68 28.30
N GLU A 109 -17.36 9.59 28.62
CA GLU A 109 -16.42 8.95 27.69
C GLU A 109 -17.01 7.65 27.16
N VAL A 110 -17.44 7.62 25.90
CA VAL A 110 -17.87 6.38 25.24
C VAL A 110 -16.63 5.67 24.70
N ARG A 111 -16.45 4.38 25.05
CA ARG A 111 -15.31 3.57 24.60
C ARG A 111 -15.70 2.70 23.42
N LEU A 112 -14.95 2.83 22.34
CA LEU A 112 -15.15 2.10 21.09
C LEU A 112 -13.91 1.30 20.74
N LYS A 113 -14.07 0.19 20.03
CA LYS A 113 -12.98 -0.47 19.31
C LYS A 113 -12.49 0.47 18.20
N ASN A 114 -11.18 0.50 17.97
CA ASN A 114 -10.63 1.28 16.88
C ASN A 114 -10.89 0.60 15.53
N VAL A 115 -11.85 1.13 14.77
CA VAL A 115 -12.19 0.65 13.41
C VAL A 115 -11.54 1.48 12.31
N TRP A 116 -10.82 2.56 12.65
CA TRP A 116 -10.24 3.51 11.70
C TRP A 116 -8.76 3.19 11.43
N VAL A 117 -8.51 1.94 11.06
CA VAL A 117 -7.20 1.41 10.70
C VAL A 117 -7.37 0.62 9.40
N ILE A 118 -6.49 0.88 8.44
CA ILE A 118 -6.35 0.06 7.24
C ILE A 118 -5.45 -1.12 7.61
N GLU A 119 -5.94 -2.33 7.38
CA GLU A 119 -5.20 -3.56 7.69
C GLU A 119 -3.91 -3.63 6.87
N PRO A 120 -2.77 -4.03 7.46
CA PRO A 120 -1.50 -4.14 6.75
C PRO A 120 -1.57 -5.01 5.49
N GLU A 121 -2.38 -6.06 5.52
CA GLU A 121 -2.61 -6.95 4.39
C GLU A 121 -3.21 -6.23 3.18
N GLN A 122 -4.09 -5.24 3.39
CA GLN A 122 -4.71 -4.47 2.30
C GLN A 122 -3.68 -3.58 1.60
N ILE A 123 -2.82 -2.91 2.37
CA ILE A 123 -1.73 -2.08 1.86
C ILE A 123 -0.75 -2.95 1.07
N GLU A 124 -0.38 -4.10 1.63
CA GLU A 124 0.56 -5.04 1.03
C GLU A 124 0.02 -5.73 -0.23
N GLU A 125 -1.29 -5.97 -0.34
CA GLU A 125 -1.93 -6.47 -1.56
C GLU A 125 -1.78 -5.46 -2.70
N VAL A 126 -2.14 -4.19 -2.47
CA VAL A 126 -2.06 -3.11 -3.47
C VAL A 126 -0.62 -2.89 -3.91
N LYS A 127 0.32 -2.83 -2.97
CA LYS A 127 1.76 -2.71 -3.24
C LYS A 127 2.28 -3.84 -4.15
N THR A 128 1.85 -5.07 -3.88
CA THR A 128 2.24 -6.25 -4.67
C THR A 128 1.67 -6.17 -6.09
N GLN A 129 0.41 -5.77 -6.26
CA GLN A 129 -0.23 -5.60 -7.57
C GLN A 129 0.50 -4.53 -8.41
N LEU A 130 0.85 -3.40 -7.81
CA LEU A 130 1.57 -2.31 -8.47
C LEU A 130 3.00 -2.73 -8.88
N LYS A 131 3.72 -3.44 -7.99
CA LYS A 131 5.06 -3.96 -8.28
C LYS A 131 5.05 -4.91 -9.48
N ASN A 132 4.16 -5.90 -9.47
CA ASN A 132 4.04 -6.87 -10.57
C ASN A 132 3.71 -6.17 -11.89
N SER A 133 2.82 -5.18 -11.86
CA SER A 133 2.45 -4.40 -13.03
C SER A 133 3.63 -3.60 -13.60
N MET A 134 4.42 -2.96 -12.73
CA MET A 134 5.63 -2.23 -13.14
C MET A 134 6.70 -3.16 -13.73
N GLU A 135 6.97 -4.28 -13.08
CA GLU A 135 7.95 -5.27 -13.54
C GLU A 135 7.59 -5.82 -14.93
N ALA A 136 6.30 -6.07 -15.19
CA ALA A 136 5.82 -6.51 -16.50
C ALA A 136 5.99 -5.43 -17.59
N LEU A 137 5.86 -4.15 -17.23
CA LEU A 137 6.04 -3.02 -18.15
C LEU A 137 7.51 -2.66 -18.40
N SER A 138 8.44 -3.14 -17.57
CA SER A 138 9.87 -2.81 -17.63
C SER A 138 10.53 -3.06 -18.99
N ARG A 139 9.99 -4.01 -19.79
CA ARG A 139 10.46 -4.39 -21.13
C ARG A 139 9.62 -3.82 -22.27
N THR A 140 8.75 -2.86 -21.97
CA THR A 140 7.85 -2.23 -22.95
C THR A 140 8.23 -0.76 -23.15
N LYS A 141 7.64 -0.13 -24.17
CA LYS A 141 7.73 1.33 -24.36
C LYS A 141 7.14 2.15 -23.20
N PHE A 142 6.41 1.51 -22.29
CA PHE A 142 5.81 2.13 -21.11
C PHE A 142 6.64 1.93 -19.83
N SER A 143 7.85 1.37 -19.94
CA SER A 143 8.74 1.09 -18.80
C SER A 143 8.93 2.31 -17.88
N GLU A 144 9.25 3.47 -18.48
CA GLU A 144 9.47 4.71 -17.71
C GLU A 144 8.18 5.24 -17.06
N THR A 145 7.05 5.16 -17.78
CA THR A 145 5.74 5.56 -17.23
C THR A 145 5.33 4.64 -16.08
N GLY A 146 5.51 3.33 -16.23
CA GLY A 146 5.24 2.33 -15.19
C GLY A 146 6.11 2.54 -13.96
N ARG A 147 7.40 2.86 -14.14
CA ARG A 147 8.34 3.19 -13.05
C ARG A 147 7.89 4.42 -12.26
N LEU A 148 7.61 5.53 -12.93
CA LEU A 148 7.17 6.78 -12.28
C LEU A 148 5.84 6.61 -11.53
N LEU A 149 4.89 5.86 -12.10
CA LEU A 149 3.62 5.56 -11.43
C LEU A 149 3.82 4.69 -10.20
N PHE A 150 4.70 3.68 -10.26
CA PHE A 150 5.05 2.85 -9.12
C PHE A 150 5.74 3.62 -8.00
N GLU A 151 6.70 4.50 -8.33
CA GLU A 151 7.37 5.35 -7.35
C GLU A 151 6.38 6.25 -6.61
N LYS A 152 5.54 6.97 -7.36
CA LYS A 152 4.48 7.81 -6.79
C LYS A 152 3.49 7.00 -5.94
N ALA A 153 3.16 5.78 -6.36
CA ALA A 153 2.27 4.93 -5.60
C ALA A 153 2.89 4.48 -4.27
N ASN A 154 4.18 4.14 -4.24
CA ASN A 154 4.88 3.81 -3.00
C ASN A 154 4.98 4.99 -2.05
N GLU A 155 5.16 6.22 -2.55
CA GLU A 155 5.12 7.43 -1.71
C GLU A 155 3.75 7.58 -1.03
N VAL A 156 2.66 7.34 -1.76
CA VAL A 156 1.30 7.39 -1.21
C VAL A 156 1.07 6.27 -0.18
N LEU A 157 1.51 5.03 -0.45
CA LEU A 157 1.39 3.92 0.48
C LEU A 157 2.18 4.19 1.78
N ALA A 158 3.40 4.70 1.67
CA ALA A 158 4.20 5.09 2.83
C ALA A 158 3.52 6.21 3.63
N GLN A 159 2.89 7.18 2.95
CA GLN A 159 2.13 8.23 3.61
C GLN A 159 0.90 7.70 4.36
N ILE A 160 0.21 6.70 3.78
CA ILE A 160 -0.92 6.01 4.43
C ILE A 160 -0.45 5.35 5.72
N GLU A 161 0.63 4.55 5.66
CA GLU A 161 1.23 3.88 6.82
C GLU A 161 1.64 4.89 7.90
N GLU A 162 2.35 5.95 7.51
CA GLU A 162 2.77 7.03 8.42
C GLU A 162 1.56 7.68 9.10
N ASN A 163 0.50 7.99 8.34
CA ASN A 163 -0.72 8.61 8.86
C ASN A 163 -1.39 7.76 9.95
N GLN A 164 -1.30 6.43 9.89
CA GLN A 164 -1.90 5.55 10.91
C GLN A 164 -1.13 5.59 12.24
N THR A 165 0.18 5.89 12.19
CA THR A 165 1.04 5.98 13.38
C THR A 165 0.98 7.33 14.09
N LYS A 166 0.38 8.36 13.45
CA LYS A 166 0.27 9.70 14.04
C LYS A 166 -0.65 9.68 15.26
N GLN A 167 -0.16 10.25 16.37
CA GLN A 167 -0.98 10.50 17.55
C GLN A 167 -1.85 11.73 17.30
N VAL A 168 -3.12 11.49 16.97
CA VAL A 168 -4.11 12.52 16.69
C VAL A 168 -5.40 12.25 17.46
N GLY A 169 -6.22 13.29 17.63
CA GLY A 169 -7.55 13.16 18.21
C GLY A 169 -8.48 12.30 17.34
N VAL A 170 -9.54 11.75 17.94
CA VAL A 170 -10.47 10.81 17.28
C VAL A 170 -11.05 11.35 15.98
N MET A 171 -11.48 12.62 15.97
CA MET A 171 -12.03 13.25 14.77
C MET A 171 -11.01 13.30 13.63
N GLN A 172 -9.78 13.72 13.92
CA GLN A 172 -8.71 13.76 12.94
C GLN A 172 -8.30 12.35 12.47
N ARG A 173 -8.37 11.34 13.36
CA ARG A 173 -8.15 9.93 13.00
C ARG A 173 -9.18 9.44 11.98
N ILE A 174 -10.46 9.74 12.21
CA ILE A 174 -11.56 9.39 11.28
C ILE A 174 -11.33 10.05 9.91
N GLU A 175 -10.96 11.34 9.90
CA GLU A 175 -10.68 12.08 8.67
C GLU A 175 -9.49 11.50 7.91
N LEU A 176 -8.39 11.20 8.59
CA LEU A 176 -7.22 10.56 7.98
C LEU A 176 -7.55 9.17 7.44
N TYR A 177 -8.34 8.37 8.17
CA TYR A 177 -8.79 7.06 7.69
C TYR A 177 -9.60 7.18 6.40
N ARG A 178 -10.62 8.04 6.36
CA ARG A 178 -11.44 8.25 5.15
C ARG A 178 -10.61 8.74 3.97
N PHE A 179 -9.67 9.65 4.23
CA PHE A 179 -8.73 10.13 3.23
C PHE A 179 -7.85 9.00 2.70
N ASN A 180 -7.25 8.21 3.59
CA ASN A 180 -6.36 7.11 3.22
C ASN A 180 -7.08 5.98 2.48
N ILE A 181 -8.32 5.65 2.85
CA ILE A 181 -9.14 4.67 2.13
C ILE A 181 -9.34 5.11 0.68
N LYS A 182 -9.71 6.37 0.45
CA LYS A 182 -9.85 6.92 -0.90
C LYS A 182 -8.54 6.86 -1.69
N GLN A 183 -7.42 7.20 -1.06
CA GLN A 183 -6.11 7.10 -1.69
C GLN A 183 -5.77 5.64 -2.07
N LEU A 184 -6.12 4.68 -1.21
CA LEU A 184 -5.91 3.26 -1.47
C LEU A 184 -6.78 2.75 -2.64
N GLU A 185 -8.04 3.18 -2.70
CA GLU A 185 -8.95 2.91 -3.83
C GLU A 185 -8.41 3.47 -5.15
N ASP A 186 -7.92 4.72 -5.14
CA ASP A 186 -7.31 5.35 -6.32
C ASP A 186 -6.07 4.57 -6.79
N LEU A 187 -5.25 4.07 -5.85
CA LEU A 187 -4.10 3.22 -6.18
C LEU A 187 -4.51 1.86 -6.77
N GLN A 188 -5.59 1.26 -6.28
CA GLN A 188 -6.16 0.04 -6.87
C GLN A 188 -6.62 0.28 -8.32
N GLN A 189 -7.30 1.39 -8.59
CA GLN A 189 -7.70 1.75 -9.96
C GLN A 189 -6.50 1.98 -10.89
N ASN A 190 -5.42 2.56 -10.37
CA ASN A 190 -4.17 2.72 -11.12
C ASN A 190 -3.49 1.36 -11.40
N ALA A 191 -3.52 0.42 -10.46
CA ALA A 191 -3.02 -0.94 -10.68
C ALA A 191 -3.79 -1.66 -11.80
N ILE A 192 -5.13 -1.56 -11.80
CA ILE A 192 -6.00 -2.07 -12.88
C ILE A 192 -5.63 -1.43 -14.23
N SER A 193 -5.30 -0.14 -14.24
CA SER A 193 -4.92 0.58 -15.45
C SER A 193 -3.56 0.09 -16.01
N LEU A 194 -2.58 -0.20 -15.16
CA LEU A 194 -1.30 -0.77 -15.59
C LEU A 194 -1.45 -2.21 -16.09
N GLU A 195 -2.29 -3.00 -15.45
CA GLU A 195 -2.65 -4.34 -15.92
C GLU A 195 -3.33 -4.29 -17.29
N ALA A 196 -4.24 -3.33 -17.50
CA ALA A 196 -4.85 -3.09 -18.80
C ALA A 196 -3.80 -2.72 -19.87
N MET A 197 -2.80 -1.90 -19.53
CA MET A 197 -1.70 -1.57 -20.44
C MET A 197 -0.84 -2.81 -20.78
N ARG A 198 -0.53 -3.66 -19.80
CA ARG A 198 0.18 -4.93 -20.01
C ARG A 198 -0.59 -5.81 -20.99
N ARG A 199 -1.89 -5.97 -20.75
CA ARG A 199 -2.80 -6.74 -21.62
C ARG A 199 -2.83 -6.18 -23.05
N LEU A 200 -2.92 -4.85 -23.21
CA LEU A 200 -2.92 -4.21 -24.53
C LEU A 200 -1.62 -4.43 -25.31
N GLU A 201 -0.46 -4.42 -24.66
CA GLU A 201 0.82 -4.73 -25.34
C GLU A 201 0.95 -6.21 -25.70
N GLU A 202 0.35 -7.11 -24.92
CA GLU A 202 0.26 -8.52 -25.27
C GLU A 202 -0.68 -8.75 -26.45
N GLU A 203 -1.88 -8.15 -26.44
CA GLU A 203 -2.85 -8.20 -27.54
C GLU A 203 -2.28 -7.65 -28.85
N LYS A 204 -1.37 -6.65 -28.81
CA LYS A 204 -0.65 -6.19 -30.00
C LYS A 204 0.30 -7.23 -30.59
N LYS A 205 0.87 -8.10 -29.75
CA LYS A 205 1.84 -9.13 -30.18
C LYS A 205 1.14 -10.39 -30.67
N THR A 206 0.06 -10.80 -30.00
CA THR A 206 -0.58 -12.10 -30.23
C THR A 206 -1.97 -12.00 -30.87
N GLY A 207 -2.51 -10.79 -31.03
CA GLY A 207 -3.92 -10.58 -31.34
C GLY A 207 -4.81 -10.66 -30.10
N VAL A 208 -6.04 -10.20 -30.21
CA VAL A 208 -7.07 -10.34 -29.17
C VAL A 208 -7.49 -11.81 -29.13
N ARG A 209 -7.54 -12.40 -27.93
CA ARG A 209 -8.06 -13.77 -27.77
C ARG A 209 -9.58 -13.72 -27.84
N GLU A 210 -10.16 -14.50 -28.74
CA GLU A 210 -11.58 -14.49 -29.03
C GLU A 210 -12.23 -15.83 -28.68
N ILE A 211 -13.51 -15.77 -28.31
CA ILE A 211 -14.35 -16.92 -28.03
C ILE A 211 -15.67 -16.79 -28.77
N LYS A 212 -16.13 -17.91 -29.34
CA LYS A 212 -17.42 -18.01 -30.01
C LYS A 212 -18.48 -18.35 -28.98
N TYR A 213 -19.39 -17.42 -28.72
CA TYR A 213 -20.53 -17.62 -27.84
C TYR A 213 -21.77 -17.94 -28.67
N VAL A 214 -22.46 -19.03 -28.33
CA VAL A 214 -23.62 -19.53 -29.07
C VAL A 214 -24.89 -19.22 -28.29
N ILE A 215 -25.74 -18.39 -28.87
CA ILE A 215 -27.07 -18.07 -28.36
C ILE A 215 -28.06 -19.01 -29.05
N THR A 216 -28.92 -19.69 -28.29
CA THR A 216 -29.94 -20.58 -28.84
C THR A 216 -31.33 -19.98 -28.58
N ALA A 217 -32.15 -19.89 -29.62
CA ALA A 217 -33.55 -19.53 -29.52
C ALA A 217 -34.41 -20.67 -30.06
N GLU A 218 -35.55 -20.91 -29.41
CA GLU A 218 -36.50 -21.92 -29.83
C GLU A 218 -37.89 -21.29 -29.96
N ASN A 219 -38.60 -21.61 -31.03
CA ASN A 219 -40.02 -21.36 -31.13
C ASN A 219 -40.82 -22.58 -30.68
N PRO A 220 -41.37 -22.59 -29.45
CA PRO A 220 -42.14 -23.73 -28.95
C PRO A 220 -43.52 -23.84 -29.60
N ALA A 221 -43.96 -22.85 -30.39
CA ALA A 221 -45.26 -22.86 -31.03
C ALA A 221 -45.28 -23.76 -32.28
N SER A 222 -46.48 -24.20 -32.66
CA SER A 222 -46.71 -24.94 -33.90
C SER A 222 -46.98 -24.02 -35.11
N GLU A 223 -46.78 -22.72 -34.94
CA GLU A 223 -46.97 -21.67 -35.94
C GLU A 223 -45.73 -20.75 -35.96
N GLU A 224 -45.50 -20.08 -37.09
CA GLU A 224 -44.42 -19.10 -37.23
C GLU A 224 -44.66 -17.90 -36.29
N LYS A 225 -43.61 -17.46 -35.59
CA LYS A 225 -43.68 -16.31 -34.69
C LYS A 225 -42.44 -15.44 -34.78
N THR A 226 -42.66 -14.13 -34.70
CA THR A 226 -41.62 -13.16 -34.35
C THR A 226 -41.37 -13.24 -32.85
N LEU A 227 -40.16 -13.59 -32.46
CA LEU A 227 -39.74 -13.71 -31.06
C LEU A 227 -38.57 -12.76 -30.78
N THR A 228 -38.55 -12.18 -29.59
CA THR A 228 -37.38 -11.46 -29.07
C THR A 228 -36.39 -12.46 -28.50
N VAL A 229 -35.27 -12.67 -29.20
CA VAL A 229 -34.14 -13.45 -28.72
C VAL A 229 -33.32 -12.58 -27.79
N ARG A 230 -33.32 -12.91 -26.49
CA ARG A 230 -32.52 -12.24 -25.46
C ARG A 230 -31.55 -13.22 -24.83
N SER A 231 -30.27 -12.83 -24.74
CA SER A 231 -29.24 -13.58 -24.02
C SER A 231 -28.47 -12.67 -23.09
N GLU A 232 -28.49 -12.97 -21.80
CA GLU A 232 -27.67 -12.25 -20.81
C GLU A 232 -26.21 -12.68 -20.94
N LEU A 233 -25.30 -11.70 -20.96
CA LEU A 233 -23.87 -11.95 -20.96
C LEU A 233 -23.38 -12.15 -19.52
N PRO A 234 -22.30 -12.92 -19.32
CA PRO A 234 -21.68 -13.03 -18.00
C PRO A 234 -21.30 -11.67 -17.41
N ARG A 235 -21.31 -11.56 -16.08
CA ARG A 235 -20.99 -10.32 -15.34
C ARG A 235 -19.60 -9.75 -15.65
N ASP A 236 -18.66 -10.61 -16.01
CA ASP A 236 -17.28 -10.22 -16.30
C ASP A 236 -17.13 -9.57 -17.70
N ILE A 237 -18.15 -9.71 -18.56
CA ILE A 237 -18.14 -9.17 -19.93
C ILE A 237 -18.66 -7.74 -19.93
N GLN A 238 -17.84 -6.81 -20.43
CA GLN A 238 -18.23 -5.42 -20.65
C GLN A 238 -18.57 -5.18 -22.11
N ALA A 239 -19.15 -4.01 -22.42
CA ALA A 239 -19.49 -3.62 -23.79
C ALA A 239 -18.31 -3.71 -24.77
N LYS A 240 -17.10 -3.34 -24.32
CA LYS A 240 -15.87 -3.39 -25.13
C LYS A 240 -15.38 -4.82 -25.42
N ASP A 241 -15.88 -5.81 -24.67
CA ASP A 241 -15.50 -7.21 -24.79
C ASP A 241 -16.42 -7.95 -25.78
N VAL A 242 -17.46 -7.28 -26.30
CA VAL A 242 -18.28 -7.81 -27.40
C VAL A 242 -17.65 -7.36 -28.72
N LEU A 243 -16.97 -8.28 -29.40
CA LEU A 243 -16.18 -7.99 -30.60
C LEU A 243 -17.05 -8.04 -31.87
N GLU A 244 -17.84 -9.10 -32.02
CA GLU A 244 -18.79 -9.25 -33.12
C GLU A 244 -20.15 -9.66 -32.57
N LYS A 245 -21.17 -8.82 -32.76
CA LYS A 245 -22.53 -9.05 -32.26
C LYS A 245 -23.57 -9.32 -33.36
N GLY A 246 -23.18 -9.24 -34.63
CA GLY A 246 -24.13 -9.29 -35.76
C GLY A 246 -25.26 -8.27 -35.60
N ASP A 247 -26.50 -8.71 -35.88
CA ASP A 247 -27.71 -7.86 -35.79
C ASP A 247 -28.23 -7.68 -34.35
N PHE A 248 -27.58 -8.25 -33.34
CA PHE A 248 -28.01 -8.06 -31.96
C PHE A 248 -27.76 -6.61 -31.50
N ALA A 249 -28.74 -6.03 -30.83
CA ALA A 249 -28.58 -4.85 -29.99
C ALA A 249 -27.90 -5.25 -28.68
N LEU A 250 -26.95 -4.44 -28.23
CA LEU A 250 -26.34 -4.59 -26.90
C LEU A 250 -27.11 -3.67 -25.95
N VAL A 251 -27.76 -4.25 -24.96
CA VAL A 251 -28.52 -3.53 -23.94
C VAL A 251 -27.92 -3.79 -22.56
N PHE A 252 -28.14 -2.86 -21.62
CA PHE A 252 -27.71 -3.02 -20.24
C PHE A 252 -28.93 -3.24 -19.35
N ASP A 253 -28.93 -4.35 -18.62
CA ASP A 253 -29.96 -4.68 -17.63
C ASP A 253 -29.61 -4.02 -16.29
N ASN A 254 -30.29 -2.92 -15.98
CA ASN A 254 -30.06 -2.18 -14.72
C ASN A 254 -30.44 -2.96 -13.46
N ALA A 255 -31.35 -3.94 -13.55
CA ALA A 255 -31.76 -4.73 -12.39
C ALA A 255 -30.72 -5.79 -12.04
N LYS A 256 -30.14 -6.44 -13.05
CA LYS A 256 -29.13 -7.49 -12.89
C LYS A 256 -27.69 -6.99 -12.97
N LEU A 257 -27.50 -5.73 -13.39
CA LEU A 257 -26.21 -5.09 -13.64
C LEU A 257 -25.33 -5.87 -14.64
N VAL A 258 -25.94 -6.39 -15.70
CA VAL A 258 -25.26 -7.14 -16.77
C VAL A 258 -25.62 -6.62 -18.15
N PHE A 259 -24.72 -6.81 -19.11
CA PHE A 259 -25.06 -6.62 -20.52
C PHE A 259 -25.88 -7.80 -21.05
N ALA A 260 -26.75 -7.55 -22.01
CA ALA A 260 -27.50 -8.56 -22.73
C ALA A 260 -27.53 -8.25 -24.23
N LEU A 261 -27.63 -9.29 -25.04
CA LEU A 261 -27.82 -9.21 -26.47
C LEU A 261 -29.28 -9.47 -26.81
N GLU A 262 -29.89 -8.56 -27.57
CA GLU A 262 -31.28 -8.62 -27.98
C GLU A 262 -31.46 -8.49 -29.49
N LYS A 263 -32.32 -9.33 -30.07
CA LYS A 263 -32.73 -9.25 -31.47
C LYS A 263 -34.17 -9.73 -31.62
N GLU A 264 -34.92 -9.13 -32.52
CA GLU A 264 -36.15 -9.72 -33.03
C GLU A 264 -35.84 -10.62 -34.23
N ASP A 265 -36.36 -11.84 -34.24
CA ASP A 265 -36.22 -12.76 -35.36
C ASP A 265 -37.51 -13.54 -35.58
N VAL A 266 -37.73 -13.98 -36.82
CA VAL A 266 -38.87 -14.83 -37.19
C VAL A 266 -38.39 -16.27 -37.17
N LEU A 267 -39.07 -17.11 -36.38
CA LEU A 267 -38.76 -18.53 -36.25
C LEU A 267 -39.94 -19.38 -36.72
N ALA A 268 -39.65 -20.40 -37.52
CA ALA A 268 -40.61 -21.37 -38.00
C ALA A 268 -41.17 -22.24 -36.85
N PRO A 269 -42.28 -22.96 -37.07
CA PRO A 269 -42.85 -23.87 -36.08
C PRO A 269 -41.81 -24.86 -35.54
N LYS A 270 -41.67 -24.95 -34.21
CA LYS A 270 -40.72 -25.86 -33.54
C LYS A 270 -39.25 -25.67 -33.95
N GLU A 271 -38.90 -24.54 -34.56
CA GLU A 271 -37.52 -24.29 -34.98
C GLU A 271 -36.64 -23.96 -33.76
N THR A 272 -35.47 -24.59 -33.70
CA THR A 272 -34.37 -24.18 -32.83
C THR A 272 -33.28 -23.55 -33.68
N LYS A 273 -33.06 -22.25 -33.50
CA LYS A 273 -32.07 -21.46 -34.24
C LYS A 273 -30.90 -21.11 -33.33
N LYS A 274 -29.68 -21.24 -33.85
CA LYS A 274 -28.44 -20.90 -33.15
C LYS A 274 -27.81 -19.67 -33.78
N TYR A 275 -27.45 -18.70 -32.96
CA TYR A 275 -26.71 -17.51 -33.33
C TYR A 275 -25.32 -17.58 -32.73
N GLN A 276 -24.33 -17.05 -33.45
CA GLN A 276 -22.96 -16.98 -32.97
C GLN A 276 -22.56 -15.52 -32.83
N VAL A 277 -22.00 -15.18 -31.68
CA VAL A 277 -21.36 -13.89 -31.43
C VAL A 277 -19.93 -14.13 -30.96
N VAL A 278 -19.05 -13.16 -31.19
CA VAL A 278 -17.64 -13.23 -30.82
C VAL A 278 -17.39 -12.30 -29.64
N LEU A 279 -16.91 -12.88 -28.55
CA LEU A 279 -16.52 -12.16 -27.35
C LEU A 279 -15.00 -12.21 -27.18
N ARG A 280 -14.45 -11.22 -26.49
CA ARG A 280 -13.09 -11.26 -25.97
C ARG A 280 -13.03 -12.28 -24.84
N ASP A 281 -12.00 -13.12 -24.85
CA ASP A 281 -11.75 -14.07 -23.78
C ASP A 281 -11.12 -13.36 -22.58
N VAL A 282 -11.96 -12.92 -21.64
CA VAL A 282 -11.53 -12.25 -20.40
C VAL A 282 -11.09 -13.22 -19.30
N TRP A 283 -11.27 -14.53 -19.51
CA TRP A 283 -11.08 -15.57 -18.51
C TRP A 283 -9.73 -16.30 -18.63
N HIS A 284 -8.97 -15.99 -19.67
CA HIS A 284 -7.68 -16.60 -19.93
C HIS A 284 -6.53 -15.89 -19.20
N ILE A 285 -5.78 -16.62 -18.36
CA ILE A 285 -4.50 -16.15 -17.84
C ILE A 285 -3.46 -16.33 -18.94
N SER A 286 -2.78 -15.24 -19.26
CA SER A 286 -1.90 -15.23 -20.42
C SER A 286 -0.60 -16.03 -20.19
N PRO A 287 -0.03 -16.65 -21.24
CA PRO A 287 1.22 -17.40 -21.10
C PRO A 287 2.35 -16.50 -20.60
N ALA A 288 2.35 -15.21 -20.98
CA ALA A 288 3.33 -14.25 -20.48
C ALA A 288 3.24 -14.02 -18.97
N GLU A 289 2.03 -14.00 -18.39
CA GLU A 289 1.86 -13.93 -16.92
C GLU A 289 2.39 -15.20 -16.24
N ILE A 290 2.07 -16.37 -16.80
CA ILE A 290 2.53 -17.67 -16.27
C ILE A 290 4.07 -17.74 -16.32
N ASP A 291 4.67 -17.37 -17.46
CA ASP A 291 6.12 -17.35 -17.66
C ASP A 291 6.81 -16.32 -16.77
N PHE A 292 6.17 -15.17 -16.54
CA PHE A 292 6.67 -14.15 -15.63
C PHE A 292 6.76 -14.69 -14.19
N LEU A 293 5.66 -15.25 -13.67
CA LEU A 293 5.62 -15.82 -12.31
C LEU A 293 6.61 -16.98 -12.15
N LYS A 294 6.71 -17.84 -13.17
CA LYS A 294 7.69 -18.92 -13.21
C LYS A 294 9.11 -18.38 -13.18
N GLY A 295 9.42 -17.39 -14.01
CA GLY A 295 10.73 -16.76 -14.09
C GLY A 295 11.14 -16.06 -12.80
N GLU A 296 10.20 -15.47 -12.06
CA GLU A 296 10.47 -14.92 -10.72
C GLU A 296 10.87 -16.01 -9.73
N ALA A 297 10.13 -17.11 -9.67
CA ALA A 297 10.47 -18.25 -8.81
C ALA A 297 11.83 -18.87 -9.17
N GLU A 298 12.13 -19.03 -10.47
CA GLU A 298 13.40 -19.56 -10.96
C GLU A 298 14.60 -18.68 -10.58
N LYS A 299 14.43 -17.37 -10.44
CA LYS A 299 15.48 -16.46 -9.97
C LYS A 299 15.67 -16.52 -8.46
N ILE A 300 14.57 -16.59 -7.70
CA ILE A 300 14.58 -16.45 -6.24
C ILE A 300 15.02 -17.74 -5.54
N VAL A 301 14.48 -18.89 -5.95
CA VAL A 301 14.74 -20.18 -5.27
C VAL A 301 16.24 -20.50 -5.16
N PRO A 302 17.07 -20.32 -6.22
CA PRO A 302 18.50 -20.59 -6.12
C PRO A 302 19.27 -19.71 -5.11
N LEU A 303 18.74 -18.54 -4.73
CA LEU A 303 19.38 -17.65 -3.76
C LEU A 303 19.40 -18.23 -2.35
N PHE A 304 18.54 -19.22 -2.08
CA PHE A 304 18.48 -19.92 -0.80
C PHE A 304 19.48 -21.08 -0.68
N LYS A 305 20.25 -21.37 -1.73
CA LYS A 305 21.22 -22.47 -1.72
C LYS A 305 22.23 -22.32 -0.59
N LYS A 306 22.50 -23.40 0.15
CA LYS A 306 23.34 -23.44 1.36
C LYS A 306 22.81 -22.60 2.55
N SER A 307 21.56 -22.12 2.48
CA SER A 307 20.91 -21.44 3.62
C SER A 307 20.10 -22.44 4.46
N PRO A 308 19.75 -22.10 5.72
CA PRO A 308 18.81 -22.88 6.53
C PRO A 308 17.42 -23.06 5.87
N TYR A 309 17.10 -22.21 4.89
CA TYR A 309 15.81 -22.17 4.23
C TYR A 309 15.83 -22.85 2.84
N GLU A 310 16.94 -23.47 2.41
CA GLU A 310 17.06 -24.10 1.08
C GLU A 310 15.94 -25.11 0.80
N ALA A 311 15.70 -26.03 1.73
CA ALA A 311 14.67 -27.06 1.59
C ALA A 311 13.25 -26.46 1.53
N PHE A 312 13.01 -25.38 2.29
CA PHE A 312 11.75 -24.64 2.23
C PHE A 312 11.57 -23.98 0.86
N ALA A 313 12.60 -23.29 0.37
CA ALA A 313 12.57 -22.60 -0.91
C ALA A 313 12.36 -23.55 -2.09
N LEU A 314 13.04 -24.70 -2.12
CA LEU A 314 12.84 -25.74 -3.12
C LEU A 314 11.39 -26.24 -3.11
N LYS A 315 10.83 -26.53 -1.94
CA LYS A 315 9.43 -26.97 -1.80
C LYS A 315 8.44 -25.91 -2.29
N GLN A 316 8.67 -24.63 -2.00
CA GLN A 316 7.82 -23.56 -2.52
C GLN A 316 7.93 -23.45 -4.04
N GLY A 317 9.15 -23.56 -4.60
CA GLY A 317 9.38 -23.59 -6.04
C GLY A 317 8.61 -24.70 -6.74
N ASP A 318 8.61 -25.91 -6.18
CA ASP A 318 7.85 -27.04 -6.72
C ASP A 318 6.34 -26.80 -6.70
N LEU A 319 5.82 -26.23 -5.60
CA LEU A 319 4.41 -25.86 -5.49
C LEU A 319 4.01 -24.78 -6.49
N ILE A 320 4.88 -23.79 -6.70
CA ILE A 320 4.67 -22.74 -7.71
C ILE A 320 4.58 -23.35 -9.10
N ASN A 321 5.59 -24.14 -9.50
CA ASN A 321 5.63 -24.78 -10.80
C ASN A 321 4.43 -25.70 -11.05
N LYS A 322 4.03 -26.48 -10.05
CA LYS A 322 2.85 -27.35 -10.14
C LYS A 322 1.59 -26.54 -10.42
N ASN A 323 1.32 -25.48 -9.65
CA ASN A 323 0.11 -24.67 -9.83
C ASN A 323 0.08 -23.94 -11.17
N LEU A 324 1.23 -23.43 -11.63
CA LEU A 324 1.35 -22.79 -12.96
C LEU A 324 1.10 -23.79 -14.11
N ASN A 325 1.60 -25.02 -13.97
CA ASN A 325 1.30 -26.10 -14.91
C ASN A 325 -0.19 -26.47 -14.88
N ASP A 326 -0.79 -26.59 -13.70
CA ASP A 326 -2.22 -26.91 -13.53
C ASP A 326 -3.11 -25.82 -14.15
N ILE A 327 -2.70 -24.55 -14.10
CA ILE A 327 -3.38 -23.45 -14.81
C ILE A 327 -3.34 -23.71 -16.31
N THR A 328 -2.16 -23.98 -16.86
CA THR A 328 -1.96 -24.21 -18.29
C THR A 328 -2.76 -25.41 -18.79
N LEU A 329 -2.72 -26.53 -18.04
CA LEU A 329 -3.45 -27.75 -18.37
C LEU A 329 -4.95 -27.53 -18.37
N LEU A 330 -5.50 -26.88 -17.33
CA LEU A 330 -6.93 -26.61 -17.25
C LEU A 330 -7.39 -25.65 -18.35
N GLN A 331 -6.59 -24.65 -18.69
CA GLN A 331 -6.90 -23.75 -19.82
C GLN A 331 -6.88 -24.48 -21.16
N ALA A 332 -5.99 -25.45 -21.35
CA ALA A 332 -5.93 -26.28 -22.54
C ALA A 332 -7.12 -27.25 -22.63
N GLU A 333 -7.54 -27.83 -21.50
CA GLU A 333 -8.70 -28.73 -21.41
C GLU A 333 -10.00 -28.01 -21.82
N VAL A 334 -10.21 -26.78 -21.34
CA VAL A 334 -11.41 -26.00 -21.67
C VAL A 334 -11.28 -25.21 -22.98
N ALA A 335 -10.10 -25.20 -23.63
CA ALA A 335 -9.87 -24.44 -24.86
C ALA A 335 -10.74 -24.93 -26.03
N SER A 336 -11.08 -26.22 -26.06
CA SER A 336 -11.96 -26.82 -27.05
C SER A 336 -13.43 -26.86 -26.63
N SER A 337 -13.75 -26.52 -25.37
CA SER A 337 -15.15 -26.49 -24.91
C SER A 337 -15.90 -25.36 -25.63
N ALA A 338 -17.08 -25.74 -26.13
CA ALA A 338 -18.06 -24.83 -26.72
C ALA A 338 -18.91 -24.12 -25.65
N ALA A 339 -18.91 -24.62 -24.41
CA ALA A 339 -19.65 -24.02 -23.31
C ALA A 339 -18.80 -22.92 -22.65
N LEU A 340 -19.40 -21.74 -22.51
CA LEU A 340 -18.75 -20.59 -21.89
C LEU A 340 -18.51 -20.83 -20.40
N GLU A 341 -19.43 -21.55 -19.76
CA GLU A 341 -19.47 -21.88 -18.35
C GLU A 341 -18.25 -22.71 -17.92
N ASP A 342 -17.72 -23.55 -18.81
CA ASP A 342 -16.51 -24.33 -18.53
C ASP A 342 -15.29 -23.41 -18.38
N ARG A 343 -15.18 -22.40 -19.24
CA ARG A 343 -14.10 -21.40 -19.18
C ARG A 343 -14.21 -20.54 -17.93
N MET A 344 -15.43 -20.10 -17.59
CA MET A 344 -15.68 -19.33 -16.38
C MET A 344 -15.30 -20.12 -15.12
N ARG A 345 -15.71 -21.39 -15.03
CA ARG A 345 -15.36 -22.26 -13.90
C ARG A 345 -13.86 -22.52 -13.82
N ALA A 346 -13.22 -22.76 -14.96
CA ALA A 346 -11.77 -22.91 -15.03
C ALA A 346 -11.05 -21.63 -14.57
N HIS A 347 -11.53 -20.46 -14.96
CA HIS A 347 -10.97 -19.18 -14.55
C HIS A 347 -11.04 -19.00 -13.04
N VAL A 348 -12.19 -19.24 -12.41
CA VAL A 348 -12.32 -19.13 -10.95
C VAL A 348 -11.26 -19.97 -10.23
N LEU A 349 -11.06 -21.21 -10.66
CA LEU A 349 -10.04 -22.09 -10.09
C LEU A 349 -8.61 -21.60 -10.37
N ASN A 350 -8.35 -21.17 -11.60
CA ASN A 350 -7.03 -20.70 -12.01
C ASN A 350 -6.64 -19.37 -11.35
N SER A 351 -7.58 -18.44 -11.15
CA SER A 351 -7.33 -17.22 -10.39
C SER A 351 -6.96 -17.52 -8.94
N GLN A 352 -7.55 -18.56 -8.32
CA GLN A 352 -7.14 -18.99 -6.98
C GLN A 352 -5.72 -19.56 -6.96
N ARG A 353 -5.36 -20.37 -7.97
CA ARG A 353 -4.01 -20.91 -8.14
C ARG A 353 -2.98 -19.80 -8.38
N GLU A 354 -3.31 -18.83 -9.21
CA GLU A 354 -2.46 -17.68 -9.51
C GLU A 354 -2.23 -16.84 -8.24
N LYS A 355 -3.29 -16.53 -7.48
CA LYS A 355 -3.16 -15.84 -6.18
C LYS A 355 -2.30 -16.63 -5.20
N PHE A 356 -2.45 -17.95 -5.16
CA PHE A 356 -1.61 -18.82 -4.34
C PHE A 356 -0.14 -18.73 -4.74
N VAL A 357 0.17 -18.80 -6.04
CA VAL A 357 1.52 -18.66 -6.59
C VAL A 357 2.13 -17.30 -6.21
N LYS A 358 1.39 -16.20 -6.44
CA LYS A 358 1.84 -14.83 -6.11
C LYS A 358 2.21 -14.71 -4.64
N ARG A 359 1.39 -15.28 -3.74
CA ARG A 359 1.70 -15.31 -2.30
C ARG A 359 2.95 -16.13 -1.98
N LYS A 360 3.17 -17.28 -2.62
CA LYS A 360 4.38 -18.09 -2.40
C LYS A 360 5.66 -17.41 -2.88
N ILE A 361 5.60 -16.71 -4.01
CA ILE A 361 6.72 -15.89 -4.48
C ILE A 361 7.02 -14.79 -3.46
N LYS A 362 5.99 -14.12 -2.94
CA LYS A 362 6.15 -13.09 -1.91
C LYS A 362 6.77 -13.63 -0.62
N GLU A 363 6.29 -14.76 -0.09
CA GLU A 363 6.88 -15.43 1.08
C GLU A 363 8.39 -15.69 0.88
N LEU A 364 8.80 -16.11 -0.32
CA LEU A 364 10.21 -16.27 -0.65
C LEU A 364 10.94 -14.93 -0.72
N GLN A 365 10.35 -13.88 -1.30
CA GLN A 365 10.96 -12.55 -1.34
C GLN A 365 11.21 -11.98 0.06
N ASP A 366 10.25 -12.12 0.96
CA ASP A 366 10.35 -11.63 2.34
C ASP A 366 11.46 -12.37 3.10
N LEU A 367 11.55 -13.69 2.89
CA LEU A 367 12.55 -14.54 3.54
C LEU A 367 13.98 -14.28 3.05
N LEU A 368 14.18 -13.68 1.86
CA LEU A 368 15.52 -13.30 1.39
C LEU A 368 16.23 -12.35 2.36
N SER A 369 15.48 -11.52 3.10
CA SER A 369 16.05 -10.62 4.11
C SER A 369 16.73 -11.35 5.28
N GLU A 370 16.34 -12.61 5.53
CA GLU A 370 16.85 -13.44 6.62
C GLU A 370 18.03 -14.34 6.21
N VAL A 371 18.29 -14.49 4.90
CA VAL A 371 19.40 -15.28 4.37
C VAL A 371 20.72 -14.54 4.61
N LYS A 372 21.23 -14.57 5.85
CA LYS A 372 22.59 -14.11 6.18
C LYS A 372 23.59 -14.95 5.38
N LEU A 373 24.23 -14.35 4.38
CA LEU A 373 25.33 -14.93 3.62
C LEU A 373 26.45 -15.35 4.60
N LYS A 374 26.60 -16.65 4.86
CA LYS A 374 27.81 -17.16 5.52
C LYS A 374 28.95 -17.10 4.49
N PRO A 375 30.01 -16.32 4.74
CA PRO A 375 31.10 -16.18 3.78
C PRO A 375 31.94 -17.46 3.80
N THR A 376 32.10 -18.09 2.64
CA THR A 376 33.31 -18.89 2.37
C THR A 376 34.20 -18.00 1.50
N GLU A 377 35.33 -17.60 2.06
CA GLU A 377 36.13 -16.44 1.61
C GLU A 377 36.64 -16.50 0.15
N GLU A 378 36.74 -17.67 -0.47
CA GLU A 378 37.31 -17.80 -1.82
C GLU A 378 36.28 -17.79 -2.97
N ASP A 379 35.01 -18.08 -2.71
CA ASP A 379 33.99 -18.23 -3.77
C ASP A 379 33.13 -16.95 -3.96
N LEU A 380 33.04 -16.13 -2.91
CA LEU A 380 32.16 -14.95 -2.90
C LEU A 380 32.75 -13.80 -3.71
N ALA A 381 34.07 -13.59 -3.68
CA ALA A 381 34.71 -12.48 -4.39
C ALA A 381 34.64 -12.66 -5.92
N SER A 382 34.80 -13.89 -6.42
CA SER A 382 34.72 -14.19 -7.86
C SER A 382 33.27 -14.11 -8.38
N GLN A 383 32.30 -14.58 -7.59
CA GLN A 383 30.88 -14.51 -7.94
C GLN A 383 30.31 -13.10 -7.83
N ILE A 384 30.70 -12.33 -6.81
CA ILE A 384 30.37 -10.90 -6.69
C ILE A 384 31.05 -10.11 -7.80
N GLN A 385 32.31 -10.39 -8.15
CA GLN A 385 32.93 -9.72 -9.30
C GLN A 385 32.21 -10.04 -10.61
N GLN A 386 31.72 -11.27 -10.82
CA GLN A 386 30.92 -11.60 -12.01
C GLN A 386 29.54 -10.94 -12.00
N LEU A 387 28.86 -10.88 -10.85
CA LEU A 387 27.57 -10.21 -10.69
C LEU A 387 27.70 -8.69 -10.84
N VAL A 388 28.69 -8.07 -10.18
CA VAL A 388 29.00 -6.65 -10.29
C VAL A 388 29.44 -6.30 -11.71
N LYS A 389 30.20 -7.17 -12.40
CA LYS A 389 30.57 -6.97 -13.80
C LYS A 389 29.37 -7.07 -14.72
N LYS A 390 28.45 -8.03 -14.52
CA LYS A 390 27.19 -8.12 -15.28
C LYS A 390 26.26 -6.93 -15.02
N ILE A 391 26.14 -6.47 -13.76
CA ILE A 391 25.34 -5.29 -13.39
C ILE A 391 25.98 -4.00 -13.92
N ALA A 392 27.31 -3.90 -13.88
CA ALA A 392 28.04 -2.75 -14.43
C ALA A 392 27.95 -2.71 -15.96
N ASP A 393 27.98 -3.86 -16.64
CA ASP A 393 27.80 -3.95 -18.10
C ASP A 393 26.36 -3.63 -18.51
N ILE A 394 25.34 -4.04 -17.73
CA ILE A 394 23.93 -3.64 -17.90
C ILE A 394 23.78 -2.13 -17.71
N ASN A 395 24.36 -1.56 -16.65
CA ASN A 395 24.33 -0.12 -16.41
C ASN A 395 25.10 0.64 -17.50
N LYS A 396 26.23 0.13 -18.00
CA LYS A 396 26.97 0.74 -19.12
C LYS A 396 26.18 0.70 -20.42
N LEU A 397 25.51 -0.41 -20.71
CA LEU A 397 24.67 -0.56 -21.91
C LEU A 397 23.45 0.37 -21.85
N VAL A 398 22.83 0.50 -20.67
CA VAL A 398 21.72 1.41 -20.39
C VAL A 398 22.18 2.87 -20.49
N ILE A 399 23.35 3.22 -19.97
CA ILE A 399 23.94 4.57 -20.05
C ILE A 399 24.32 4.95 -21.50
N MET A 400 24.85 4.00 -22.28
CA MET A 400 25.21 4.20 -23.69
C MET A 400 23.96 4.29 -24.60
N ALA A 401 22.89 3.55 -24.29
CA ALA A 401 21.59 3.65 -24.96
C ALA A 401 20.82 4.94 -24.63
N MET A 402 21.13 5.58 -23.50
CA MET A 402 20.63 6.92 -23.11
C MET A 402 21.45 8.08 -23.69
N GLY A 403 22.45 7.83 -24.55
CA GLY A 403 23.26 8.87 -25.19
C GLY A 403 24.13 9.71 -24.23
N MET A 404 24.34 9.26 -22.99
CA MET A 404 25.16 9.95 -22.00
C MET A 404 26.47 9.19 -21.79
N ASP A 405 27.55 9.69 -22.38
CA ASP A 405 28.91 9.19 -22.12
C ASP A 405 29.34 9.58 -20.69
N PRO A 406 29.67 8.62 -19.80
CA PRO A 406 30.00 8.93 -18.41
C PRO A 406 31.47 9.35 -18.31
N LYS A 407 31.78 10.58 -18.74
CA LYS A 407 32.99 11.27 -18.29
C LYS A 407 32.58 12.37 -17.32
N LYS A 408 32.82 12.12 -16.03
CA LYS A 408 32.62 13.11 -14.96
C LYS A 408 33.63 14.25 -15.10
N PRO A 409 33.14 15.50 -15.24
CA PRO A 409 33.57 16.56 -14.32
C PRO A 409 32.39 17.39 -13.75
N ILE A 410 31.14 17.16 -14.18
CA ILE A 410 30.02 18.07 -13.92
C ILE A 410 29.42 17.91 -12.50
N ILE A 411 29.35 16.69 -11.97
CA ILE A 411 28.79 16.45 -10.62
C ILE A 411 29.64 17.11 -9.53
N TRP A 412 30.97 17.02 -9.64
CA TRP A 412 31.87 17.69 -8.70
C TRP A 412 31.85 19.22 -8.84
N LEU A 413 31.70 19.74 -10.06
CA LEU A 413 31.51 21.17 -10.30
C LEU A 413 30.22 21.69 -9.63
N LEU A 414 29.15 20.90 -9.65
CA LEU A 414 27.86 21.25 -9.04
C LEU A 414 27.94 21.23 -7.50
N PHE A 415 28.59 20.21 -6.91
CA PHE A 415 28.85 20.16 -5.47
C PHE A 415 29.74 21.33 -4.99
N PHE A 416 30.84 21.62 -5.69
CA PHE A 416 31.69 22.77 -5.35
C PHE A 416 31.01 24.12 -5.59
N GLY A 417 30.15 24.22 -6.60
CA GLY A 417 29.34 25.42 -6.86
C GLY A 417 28.38 25.73 -5.71
N ILE A 418 27.69 24.73 -5.18
CA ILE A 418 26.76 24.89 -4.04
C ILE A 418 27.53 25.27 -2.76
N ILE A 419 28.66 24.62 -2.49
CA ILE A 419 29.49 24.93 -1.31
C ILE A 419 30.06 26.36 -1.41
N GLY A 420 30.54 26.77 -2.59
CA GLY A 420 31.04 28.13 -2.81
C GLY A 420 29.96 29.19 -2.67
N PHE A 421 28.74 28.92 -3.15
CA PHE A 421 27.59 29.82 -3.01
C PHE A 421 27.18 30.00 -1.54
N LEU A 422 27.14 28.91 -0.76
CA LEU A 422 26.84 28.98 0.68
C LEU A 422 27.92 29.76 1.45
N ALA A 423 29.20 29.57 1.12
CA ALA A 423 30.30 30.34 1.72
C ALA A 423 30.17 31.84 1.42
N LEU A 424 29.79 32.21 0.19
CA LEU A 424 29.63 33.61 -0.21
C LEU A 424 28.46 34.29 0.51
N ILE A 425 27.32 33.62 0.65
CA ILE A 425 26.18 34.11 1.46
C ILE A 425 26.60 34.35 2.90
N THR A 426 27.37 33.41 3.48
CA THR A 426 27.84 33.50 4.86
C THR A 426 28.77 34.70 5.06
N ILE A 427 29.67 34.95 4.11
CA ILE A 427 30.58 36.11 4.12
C ILE A 427 29.81 37.43 4.01
N VAL A 428 28.81 37.51 3.14
CA VAL A 428 27.96 38.71 3.00
C VAL A 428 27.19 38.99 4.29
N PHE A 429 26.62 37.95 4.91
CA PHE A 429 25.96 38.09 6.22
C PHE A 429 26.92 38.56 7.31
N TYR A 430 28.13 37.99 7.35
CA TYR A 430 29.14 38.38 8.32
C TYR A 430 29.64 39.81 8.13
N ALA A 431 29.85 40.25 6.87
CA ALA A 431 30.24 41.61 6.54
C ALA A 431 29.12 42.62 6.87
N ALA A 432 27.86 42.28 6.58
CA ALA A 432 26.71 43.09 6.95
C ALA A 432 26.58 43.22 8.48
N TRP A 433 26.83 42.13 9.22
CA TRP A 433 26.87 42.14 10.68
C TRP A 433 28.03 42.98 11.23
N LEU A 434 29.22 42.89 10.63
CA LEU A 434 30.39 43.69 11.02
C LEU A 434 30.17 45.20 10.81
N LYS A 435 29.55 45.56 9.68
CA LYS A 435 29.20 46.96 9.37
C LYS A 435 28.19 47.51 10.38
N LYS A 436 27.18 46.71 10.75
CA LYS A 436 26.18 47.04 11.78
C LYS A 436 26.80 47.19 13.17
N LEU A 437 27.86 46.43 13.46
CA LEU A 437 28.65 46.57 14.71
C LEU A 437 29.50 47.85 14.74
N GLN A 438 29.99 48.33 13.60
CA GLN A 438 30.74 49.58 13.54
C GLN A 438 29.84 50.81 13.67
N GLU A 439 28.62 50.78 13.11
CA GLU A 439 27.62 51.85 13.26
C GLU A 439 27.16 52.01 14.72
N ASN A 440 27.13 50.94 15.52
CA ASN A 440 26.78 50.98 16.94
C ASN A 440 27.92 51.37 17.90
N LYS A 441 29.14 51.62 17.41
CA LYS A 441 30.29 52.05 18.24
C LYS A 441 30.46 53.56 18.37
N TRP A 442 29.57 54.38 17.78
CA TRP A 442 29.60 55.84 17.86
C TRP A 442 28.35 56.46 18.52
N VAL A 443 27.89 55.88 19.63
CA VAL A 443 27.10 56.62 20.62
C VAL A 443 27.84 56.55 21.96
N GLN A 444 28.61 57.60 22.22
CA GLN A 444 29.30 57.87 23.48
C GLN A 444 28.30 57.94 24.65
N PRO A 445 28.46 57.16 25.74
CA PRO A 445 27.88 57.53 27.02
C PRO A 445 28.86 58.50 27.71
N LYS A 446 28.56 59.80 27.70
CA LYS A 446 29.25 60.74 28.61
C LYS A 446 28.89 60.36 30.05
N GLY A 447 29.89 59.95 30.81
CA GLY A 447 29.79 59.74 32.25
C GLY A 447 29.89 61.05 33.06
N LYS A 448 29.00 61.12 34.06
CA LYS A 448 29.17 61.57 35.46
C LYS A 448 29.59 63.01 35.78
N ALA A 449 28.77 63.65 36.62
CA ALA A 449 29.23 64.29 37.85
C ALA A 449 28.17 64.14 38.96
N GLU A 450 28.63 63.75 40.13
CA GLU A 450 27.90 63.47 41.37
C GLU A 450 27.37 64.75 42.04
N SER A 451 26.25 64.64 42.76
CA SER A 451 26.07 65.37 44.02
C SER A 451 25.28 64.50 45.00
N LYS A 452 25.74 64.55 46.26
CA LYS A 452 25.44 63.68 47.41
C LYS A 452 24.06 63.99 48.05
N PRO A 453 23.59 63.13 48.97
CA PRO A 453 22.23 63.15 49.51
C PRO A 453 22.08 64.12 50.67
N ASP A 454 20.85 64.54 50.97
CA ASP A 454 20.33 64.64 52.33
C ASP A 454 18.79 64.74 52.33
N ALA A 455 18.21 64.24 53.41
CA ALA A 455 16.79 64.16 53.69
C ALA A 455 16.16 65.55 53.95
N GLU A 456 14.86 65.70 53.68
CA GLU A 456 13.77 65.96 54.65
C GLU A 456 12.53 66.62 54.00
N GLN A 457 11.38 65.98 54.23
CA GLN A 457 10.01 66.48 54.43
C GLN A 457 9.53 67.84 53.83
N GLY A 458 8.30 67.78 53.26
CA GLY A 458 7.26 68.79 53.54
C GLY A 458 6.83 69.76 52.42
N ALA A 459 5.68 69.46 51.82
CA ALA A 459 4.56 70.28 51.26
C ALA A 459 4.59 71.85 51.35
N PRO A 460 3.65 72.61 50.71
CA PRO A 460 2.62 72.32 49.70
C PRO A 460 2.54 73.33 48.50
N LYS A 461 1.63 73.04 47.57
CA LYS A 461 0.75 73.93 46.76
C LYS A 461 1.25 75.31 46.30
N THR A 462 1.13 75.54 44.99
CA THR A 462 0.20 76.53 44.39
C THR A 462 -0.23 76.05 43.01
#